data_AF-A0A4R5AS19-F1
#
_entry.id   AF-A0A4R5AS19-F1
#
_cell.length_a   1.000
_cell.length_b   1.000
_cell.length_c   1.000
_cell.angle_alpha   90.00
_cell.angle_beta   90.00
_cell.angle_gamma   90.00
#
_symmetry.space_group_name_H-M   'P 1'
#
loop_
_entity.id
_entity.type
_entity.pdbx_description
1 polymer ?
#
loop_
_entity_poly.entity_id
_entity_poly.type
_entity_poly.pdbx_seq_one_letter_code
_entity_poly.pdbx_strand_id
1 'polypeptide(L)'
;MNIAFTICSNNYLAQAKTVGDSFLEYHPDWRFIIGLCDEFESSFDYSVFDKFEIIKVKDISVPEFESIVKKYNIIELNTAVKPTFIKHIFTTYNANRLIYIDPDILVTSYFEEVIAILDTKNIVLTPHICSPIDDEYTPTDYHTLRGGIYNLGFIALARYDKIKDFIDWWHERVLKYGFCDFSNTMFYDQLWINYVPAMWDDYFILKHPGYNMANWNLHERLLTQTGNDGFVVNEKFALRFFHFSGYKYNNPTSIASYLTRYDFESRPDLKNLFFKYRNLLKNNNIEQISKLKVYYFFVNKSVAVFPRKKSLLRKIINRLKKIIKVLLTGNV
;
A
#
# COMPACT_ATOMS: atom_id res chain seq x y z
N MET A 1 -9.23 17.08 15.10
CA MET A 1 -7.94 17.28 14.36
C MET A 1 -7.96 16.44 13.08
N ASN A 2 -7.31 16.87 11.99
CA ASN A 2 -7.17 16.06 10.78
C ASN A 2 -5.76 15.46 10.73
N ILE A 3 -5.67 14.17 10.40
CA ILE A 3 -4.41 13.43 10.40
C ILE A 3 -4.28 12.66 9.09
N ALA A 4 -3.10 12.68 8.51
CA ALA A 4 -2.69 11.70 7.51
C ALA A 4 -1.57 10.83 8.08
N PHE A 5 -1.44 9.61 7.59
CA PHE A 5 -0.38 8.73 8.03
C PHE A 5 0.01 7.71 6.97
N THR A 6 1.22 7.18 7.11
CA THR A 6 1.74 6.07 6.32
C THR A 6 2.26 4.97 7.23
N ILE A 7 2.46 3.77 6.71
CA ILE A 7 3.08 2.66 7.43
C ILE A 7 4.26 2.15 6.62
N CYS A 8 5.39 1.98 7.28
CA CYS A 8 6.59 1.42 6.65
C CYS A 8 7.48 0.67 7.64
N SER A 9 8.36 -0.17 7.12
CA SER A 9 9.54 -0.65 7.86
C SER A 9 10.76 0.25 7.56
N ASN A 10 11.88 0.05 8.28
CA ASN A 10 13.03 0.95 8.21
C ASN A 10 13.52 1.22 6.77
N ASN A 11 13.53 0.18 5.93
CA ASN A 11 14.00 0.26 4.54
C ASN A 11 13.10 1.09 3.60
N TYR A 12 11.95 1.59 4.08
CA TYR A 12 11.01 2.44 3.35
C TYR A 12 10.87 3.85 3.96
N LEU A 13 11.67 4.22 4.96
CA LEU A 13 11.56 5.51 5.62
C LEU A 13 11.81 6.71 4.68
N ALA A 14 12.66 6.57 3.66
CA ALA A 14 12.89 7.62 2.68
C ALA A 14 11.62 7.93 1.86
N GLN A 15 10.89 6.88 1.50
CA GLN A 15 9.59 6.94 0.84
C GLN A 15 8.55 7.56 1.80
N ALA A 16 8.46 7.07 3.04
CA ALA A 16 7.57 7.60 4.07
C ALA A 16 7.77 9.10 4.33
N LYS A 17 9.03 9.56 4.38
CA LYS A 17 9.36 10.99 4.46
C LYS A 17 8.94 11.76 3.21
N THR A 18 9.11 11.18 2.02
CA THR A 18 8.70 11.80 0.76
C THR A 18 7.19 12.03 0.69
N VAL A 19 6.38 11.03 1.03
CA VAL A 19 4.91 11.19 1.09
C VAL A 19 4.50 12.17 2.19
N GLY A 20 5.14 12.12 3.37
CA GLY A 20 4.84 13.03 4.47
C GLY A 20 5.18 14.49 4.16
N ASP A 21 6.33 14.74 3.55
CA ASP A 21 6.75 16.09 3.18
C ASP A 21 5.85 16.67 2.09
N SER A 22 5.60 15.90 1.04
CA SER A 22 4.73 16.34 -0.06
C SER A 22 3.27 16.49 0.40
N PHE A 23 2.78 15.65 1.30
CA PHE A 23 1.44 15.82 1.86
C PHE A 23 1.31 17.13 2.62
N LEU A 24 2.26 17.43 3.52
CA LEU A 24 2.24 18.64 4.35
C LEU A 24 2.51 19.92 3.56
N GLU A 25 3.16 19.84 2.39
CA GLU A 25 3.28 20.96 1.46
C GLU A 25 1.89 21.46 1.00
N TYR A 26 0.98 20.55 0.70
CA TYR A 26 -0.37 20.89 0.25
C TYR A 26 -1.42 20.92 1.38
N HIS A 27 -1.10 20.37 2.55
CA HIS A 27 -2.01 20.28 3.70
C HIS A 27 -1.33 20.79 4.98
N PRO A 28 -0.95 22.08 5.06
CA PRO A 28 -0.15 22.62 6.17
C PRO A 28 -0.87 22.57 7.52
N ASP A 29 -2.21 22.58 7.53
CA ASP A 29 -3.03 22.50 8.75
C ASP A 29 -3.28 21.07 9.25
N TRP A 30 -2.72 20.07 8.56
CA TRP A 30 -2.85 18.66 8.93
C TRP A 30 -1.63 18.18 9.69
N ARG A 31 -1.83 17.13 10.50
CA ARG A 31 -0.73 16.36 11.07
C ARG A 31 -0.38 15.18 10.18
N PHE A 32 0.91 14.86 10.05
CA PHE A 32 1.36 13.63 9.40
C PHE A 32 2.10 12.72 10.37
N ILE A 33 1.71 11.43 10.42
CA ILE A 33 2.29 10.41 11.31
C ILE A 33 2.95 9.31 10.47
N ILE A 34 4.09 8.80 10.93
CA ILE A 34 4.74 7.62 10.37
C ILE A 34 4.54 6.45 11.32
N GLY A 35 3.76 5.45 10.89
CA GLY A 35 3.67 4.16 11.56
C GLY A 35 4.87 3.30 11.22
N LEU A 36 5.80 3.14 12.16
CA LEU A 36 6.98 2.29 11.97
C LEU A 36 6.65 0.83 12.32
N CYS A 37 6.46 0.01 11.30
CA CYS A 37 6.35 -1.44 11.43
C CYS A 37 7.73 -2.09 11.56
N ASP A 38 8.50 -1.62 12.55
CA ASP A 38 9.88 -2.01 12.83
C ASP A 38 10.32 -1.54 14.23
N GLU A 39 11.57 -1.84 14.57
CA GLU A 39 12.29 -1.21 15.67
C GLU A 39 13.23 -0.11 15.17
N PHE A 40 13.54 0.86 16.04
CA PHE A 40 14.60 1.82 15.72
C PHE A 40 15.95 1.13 15.59
N GLU A 41 16.64 1.39 14.49
CA GLU A 41 18.01 0.94 14.30
C GLU A 41 18.97 1.88 15.03
N SER A 42 19.73 1.38 16.01
CA SER A 42 20.62 2.18 16.85
C SER A 42 21.73 2.92 16.10
N SER A 43 22.06 2.48 14.88
CA SER A 43 23.08 3.06 14.01
C SER A 43 22.59 4.25 13.19
N PHE A 44 21.28 4.53 13.22
CA PHE A 44 20.63 5.50 12.35
C PHE A 44 20.02 6.63 13.17
N ASP A 45 20.24 7.87 12.72
CA ASP A 45 19.70 9.06 13.36
C ASP A 45 18.29 9.35 12.85
N TYR A 46 17.30 9.15 13.71
CA TYR A 46 15.90 9.40 13.41
C TYR A 46 15.49 10.87 13.55
N SER A 47 16.39 11.77 13.97
CA SER A 47 16.10 13.22 14.03
C SER A 47 15.76 13.83 12.66
N VAL A 48 16.22 13.19 11.57
CA VAL A 48 15.87 13.60 10.20
C VAL A 48 14.36 13.49 9.89
N PHE A 49 13.58 12.89 10.80
CA PHE A 49 12.11 12.79 10.75
C PHE A 49 11.40 13.64 11.81
N ASP A 50 12.06 14.59 12.50
CA ASP A 50 11.48 15.39 13.60
C ASP A 50 10.22 16.18 13.23
N LYS A 51 9.96 16.40 11.93
CA LYS A 51 8.72 16.96 11.41
C LYS A 51 7.50 16.05 11.63
N PHE A 52 7.73 14.75 11.87
CA PHE A 52 6.71 13.71 11.98
C PHE A 52 6.75 13.05 13.35
N GLU A 53 5.60 12.64 13.86
CA GLU A 53 5.57 11.66 14.94
C GLU A 53 5.79 10.26 14.35
N ILE A 54 6.78 9.53 14.86
CA ILE A 54 6.98 8.12 14.52
C ILE A 54 6.39 7.24 15.64
N ILE A 55 5.37 6.46 15.30
CA ILE A 55 4.73 5.50 16.22
C ILE A 55 5.18 4.09 15.83
N LYS A 56 5.88 3.38 16.72
CA LYS A 56 6.26 1.99 16.45
C LYS A 56 5.06 1.07 16.60
N VAL A 57 5.01 0.04 15.77
CA VAL A 57 3.96 -0.99 15.81
C VAL A 57 3.88 -1.71 17.16
N LYS A 58 5.00 -1.83 17.89
CA LYS A 58 5.00 -2.41 19.24
C LYS A 58 4.36 -1.52 20.31
N ASP A 59 4.25 -0.22 20.04
CA ASP A 59 3.68 0.75 20.96
C ASP A 59 2.16 0.88 20.77
N ILE A 60 1.60 0.20 19.76
CA ILE A 60 0.15 0.07 19.54
C ILE A 60 -0.30 -1.35 19.89
N SER A 61 -1.52 -1.49 20.44
CA SER A 61 -2.03 -2.78 20.91
C SER A 61 -2.45 -3.71 19.76
N VAL A 62 -1.48 -4.34 19.09
CA VAL A 62 -1.73 -5.42 18.13
C VAL A 62 -1.97 -6.74 18.89
N PRO A 63 -3.15 -7.38 18.76
CA PRO A 63 -3.41 -8.67 19.40
C PRO A 63 -2.40 -9.73 18.94
N GLU A 64 -1.88 -10.52 19.88
CA GLU A 64 -0.95 -11.63 19.58
C GLU A 64 0.23 -11.22 18.68
N PHE A 65 0.75 -9.99 18.85
CA PHE A 65 1.73 -9.39 17.93
C PHE A 65 2.94 -10.30 17.62
N GLU A 66 3.50 -10.96 18.62
CA GLU A 66 4.62 -11.89 18.42
C GLU A 66 4.28 -13.06 17.49
N SER A 67 3.04 -13.56 17.54
CA SER A 67 2.54 -14.61 16.65
C SER A 67 2.42 -14.09 15.21
N ILE A 68 1.90 -12.87 15.07
CA ILE A 68 1.69 -12.19 13.79
C ILE A 68 3.01 -11.92 13.07
N VAL A 69 4.03 -11.43 13.78
CA VAL A 69 5.39 -11.23 13.25
C VAL A 69 5.98 -12.53 12.68
N LYS A 70 5.75 -13.66 13.36
CA LYS A 70 6.21 -14.99 12.91
C LYS A 70 5.39 -15.53 11.75
N LYS A 71 4.14 -15.08 11.62
CA LYS A 71 3.18 -15.52 10.60
C LYS A 71 3.39 -14.84 9.26
N TYR A 72 3.63 -13.53 9.26
CA TYR A 72 3.64 -12.68 8.07
C TYR A 72 5.05 -12.26 7.67
N ASN A 73 5.32 -12.27 6.36
CA ASN A 73 6.50 -11.58 5.84
C ASN A 73 6.36 -10.06 6.04
N ILE A 74 7.42 -9.29 5.80
CA ILE A 74 7.41 -7.86 6.14
C ILE A 74 6.32 -7.06 5.40
N ILE A 75 6.03 -7.39 4.14
CA ILE A 75 5.00 -6.69 3.36
C ILE A 75 3.61 -7.05 3.90
N GLU A 76 3.38 -8.34 4.15
CA GLU A 76 2.15 -8.81 4.79
C GLU A 76 1.96 -8.21 6.17
N LEU A 77 3.03 -8.01 6.96
CA LEU A 77 2.95 -7.42 8.28
C LEU A 77 2.57 -5.94 8.22
N ASN A 78 3.23 -5.15 7.37
CA ASN A 78 2.92 -3.72 7.19
C ASN A 78 1.45 -3.51 6.79
N THR A 79 0.96 -4.33 5.86
CA THR A 79 -0.45 -4.29 5.43
C THR A 79 -1.39 -4.78 6.52
N ALA A 80 -1.00 -5.81 7.29
CA ALA A 80 -1.87 -6.41 8.29
C ALA A 80 -2.15 -5.52 9.50
N VAL A 81 -1.20 -4.67 9.89
CA VAL A 81 -1.35 -3.77 11.04
C VAL A 81 -2.05 -2.46 10.71
N LYS A 82 -2.40 -2.22 9.43
CA LYS A 82 -3.05 -0.98 8.98
C LYS A 82 -4.36 -0.67 9.72
N PRO A 83 -5.31 -1.62 9.89
CA PRO A 83 -6.51 -1.37 10.68
C PRO A 83 -6.20 -1.06 12.15
N THR A 84 -5.15 -1.66 12.71
CA THR A 84 -4.72 -1.41 14.10
C THR A 84 -4.17 0.00 14.27
N PHE A 85 -3.34 0.48 13.34
CA PHE A 85 -2.89 1.88 13.33
C PHE A 85 -4.05 2.86 13.18
N ILE A 86 -5.00 2.56 12.28
CA ILE A 86 -6.20 3.38 12.10
C ILE A 86 -6.98 3.53 13.41
N LYS A 87 -7.26 2.39 14.07
CA LYS A 87 -7.95 2.36 15.37
C LYS A 87 -7.17 3.14 16.44
N HIS A 88 -5.87 2.92 16.53
CA HIS A 88 -5.01 3.63 17.49
C HIS A 88 -5.03 5.14 17.24
N ILE A 89 -4.85 5.60 16.00
CA ILE A 89 -4.78 7.02 15.69
C ILE A 89 -6.12 7.71 15.98
N PHE A 90 -7.24 7.09 15.58
CA PHE A 90 -8.57 7.64 15.89
C PHE A 90 -8.80 7.79 17.39
N THR A 91 -8.47 6.77 18.18
CA THR A 91 -8.77 6.73 19.61
C THR A 91 -7.80 7.57 20.45
N THR A 92 -6.51 7.57 20.13
CA THR A 92 -5.48 8.31 20.88
C THR A 92 -5.54 9.82 20.58
N TYR A 93 -5.73 10.21 19.32
CA TYR A 93 -5.66 11.62 18.91
C TYR A 93 -7.02 12.26 18.66
N ASN A 94 -8.11 11.51 18.85
CA ASN A 94 -9.47 11.95 18.57
C ASN A 94 -9.58 12.57 17.16
N ALA A 95 -9.07 11.85 16.15
CA ALA A 95 -9.01 12.34 14.79
C ALA A 95 -10.42 12.47 14.20
N ASN A 96 -10.71 13.62 13.58
CA ASN A 96 -11.99 13.86 12.91
C ASN A 96 -12.00 13.20 11.52
N ARG A 97 -10.87 13.37 10.82
CA ARG A 97 -10.58 12.80 9.51
C ARG A 97 -9.21 12.14 9.57
N LEU A 98 -9.11 10.96 8.98
CA LEU A 98 -7.89 10.18 8.90
C LEU A 98 -7.67 9.70 7.46
N ILE A 99 -6.50 10.01 6.90
CA ILE A 99 -6.11 9.55 5.56
C ILE A 99 -4.90 8.63 5.67
N TYR A 100 -5.04 7.40 5.19
CA TYR A 100 -3.91 6.52 4.97
C TYR A 100 -3.35 6.73 3.56
N ILE A 101 -2.02 6.81 3.45
CA ILE A 101 -1.30 6.90 2.18
C ILE A 101 -0.10 5.95 2.23
N ASP A 102 0.03 5.05 1.24
CA ASP A 102 1.19 4.16 1.09
C ASP A 102 2.50 4.98 1.00
N PRO A 103 3.63 4.45 1.49
CA PRO A 103 4.88 5.21 1.58
C PRO A 103 5.44 5.58 0.19
N ASP A 104 5.15 4.80 -0.85
CA ASP A 104 5.61 5.01 -2.23
C ASP A 104 4.68 5.89 -3.07
N ILE A 105 3.95 6.80 -2.43
CA ILE A 105 3.11 7.82 -3.08
C ILE A 105 3.80 9.20 -3.03
N LEU A 106 3.64 9.98 -4.10
CA LEU A 106 3.93 11.42 -4.09
C LEU A 106 2.64 12.21 -4.18
N VAL A 107 2.40 13.07 -3.19
CA VAL A 107 1.30 14.04 -3.24
C VAL A 107 1.73 15.24 -4.10
N THR A 108 0.86 15.67 -5.01
CA THR A 108 1.18 16.72 -6.00
C THR A 108 0.18 17.86 -6.00
N SER A 109 -0.92 17.76 -5.26
CA SER A 109 -1.82 18.88 -4.97
C SER A 109 -2.77 18.57 -3.81
N TYR A 110 -3.54 19.58 -3.38
CA TYR A 110 -4.52 19.48 -2.29
C TYR A 110 -5.65 18.49 -2.58
N PHE A 111 -6.08 17.70 -1.60
CA PHE A 111 -7.12 16.68 -1.73
C PHE A 111 -8.55 17.22 -1.58
N GLU A 112 -8.88 18.22 -2.40
CA GLU A 112 -10.15 18.97 -2.34
C GLU A 112 -11.38 18.05 -2.34
N GLU A 113 -11.46 17.13 -3.29
CA GLU A 113 -12.61 16.25 -3.46
C GLU A 113 -12.78 15.30 -2.28
N VAL A 114 -11.69 14.68 -1.81
CA VAL A 114 -11.72 13.77 -0.65
C VAL A 114 -12.19 14.52 0.59
N ILE A 115 -11.67 15.72 0.83
CA ILE A 115 -12.01 16.52 2.00
C ILE A 115 -13.48 16.91 2.01
N ALA A 116 -14.01 17.35 0.87
CA ALA A 116 -15.44 17.65 0.71
C ALA A 116 -16.31 16.40 0.88
N ILE A 117 -15.88 15.24 0.37
CA ILE A 117 -16.62 13.98 0.53
C ILE A 117 -16.66 13.56 2.01
N LEU A 118 -15.57 13.72 2.76
CA LEU A 118 -15.51 13.37 4.17
C LEU A 118 -16.46 14.20 5.06
N ASP A 119 -16.99 15.34 4.56
CA ASP A 119 -18.05 16.07 5.26
C ASP A 119 -19.36 15.29 5.32
N THR A 120 -19.63 14.43 4.33
CA THR A 120 -20.91 13.72 4.20
C THR A 120 -20.79 12.20 4.24
N LYS A 121 -19.59 11.65 4.01
CA LYS A 121 -19.31 10.21 3.95
C LYS A 121 -18.17 9.84 4.88
N ASN A 122 -18.18 8.62 5.41
CA ASN A 122 -17.18 8.17 6.38
C ASN A 122 -16.09 7.26 5.81
N ILE A 123 -16.27 6.71 4.62
CA ILE A 123 -15.28 5.87 3.93
C ILE A 123 -15.14 6.35 2.48
N VAL A 124 -13.94 6.73 2.06
CA VAL A 124 -13.64 7.08 0.67
C VAL A 124 -12.62 6.10 0.10
N LEU A 125 -13.00 5.45 -1.00
CA LEU A 125 -12.20 4.46 -1.69
C LEU A 125 -11.90 4.93 -3.11
N THR A 126 -10.76 4.51 -3.66
CA THR A 126 -10.42 4.73 -5.07
C THR A 126 -10.25 3.39 -5.79
N PRO A 127 -10.83 3.21 -6.99
CA PRO A 127 -10.62 2.00 -7.77
C PRO A 127 -9.20 1.97 -8.37
N HIS A 128 -8.71 0.79 -8.74
CA HIS A 128 -7.49 0.69 -9.55
C HIS A 128 -7.70 1.33 -10.92
N ILE A 129 -8.80 0.96 -11.59
CA ILE A 129 -9.15 1.35 -12.96
C ILE A 129 -10.63 1.76 -13.01
N CYS A 130 -10.98 2.62 -13.95
CA CYS A 130 -12.35 3.08 -14.20
C CYS A 130 -12.87 2.68 -15.59
N SER A 131 -12.01 2.18 -16.48
CA SER A 131 -12.33 1.60 -17.77
C SER A 131 -11.70 0.20 -17.92
N PRO A 132 -12.32 -0.70 -18.70
CA PRO A 132 -11.83 -2.06 -18.91
C PRO A 132 -10.48 -2.09 -19.64
N ILE A 133 -9.74 -3.19 -19.46
CA ILE A 133 -8.48 -3.47 -20.16
C ILE A 133 -8.52 -4.92 -20.62
N ASP A 134 -8.61 -5.14 -21.93
CA ASP A 134 -8.71 -6.46 -22.54
C ASP A 134 -7.63 -6.61 -23.64
N ASP A 135 -6.38 -6.71 -23.21
CA ASP A 135 -5.21 -6.93 -24.07
C ASP A 135 -4.25 -7.97 -23.43
N GLU A 136 -3.23 -8.39 -24.17
CA GLU A 136 -2.25 -9.40 -23.74
C GLU A 136 -1.19 -8.86 -22.77
N TYR A 137 -1.26 -7.57 -22.40
CA TYR A 137 -0.29 -6.94 -21.52
C TYR A 137 -0.74 -7.00 -20.05
N THR A 138 0.18 -6.74 -19.12
CA THR A 138 -0.06 -6.82 -17.67
C THR A 138 0.28 -5.50 -16.99
N PRO A 139 -0.52 -5.03 -16.00
CA PRO A 139 -1.75 -5.64 -15.48
C PRO A 139 -2.99 -5.33 -16.34
N THR A 140 -4.02 -6.18 -16.26
CA THR A 140 -5.38 -6.01 -16.84
C THR A 140 -6.43 -5.94 -15.73
N ASP A 141 -7.70 -5.75 -16.08
CA ASP A 141 -8.80 -5.82 -15.11
C ASP A 141 -8.88 -7.18 -14.38
N TYR A 142 -8.58 -8.29 -15.07
CA TYR A 142 -8.45 -9.64 -14.47
C TYR A 142 -7.44 -9.68 -13.32
N HIS A 143 -6.32 -8.95 -13.44
CA HIS A 143 -5.32 -8.89 -12.37
C HIS A 143 -5.86 -8.15 -11.14
N THR A 144 -6.65 -7.08 -11.35
CA THR A 144 -7.29 -6.32 -10.26
C THR A 144 -8.36 -7.14 -9.54
N LEU A 145 -9.05 -8.06 -10.22
CA LEU A 145 -10.00 -8.98 -9.54
C LEU A 145 -9.32 -9.84 -8.46
N ARG A 146 -8.07 -10.26 -8.70
CA ARG A 146 -7.30 -11.08 -7.75
C ARG A 146 -6.69 -10.26 -6.62
N GLY A 147 -6.33 -9.01 -6.89
CA GLY A 147 -5.70 -8.10 -5.92
C GLY A 147 -6.69 -7.23 -5.13
N GLY A 148 -7.95 -7.14 -5.57
CA GLY A 148 -8.93 -6.18 -5.06
C GLY A 148 -9.20 -5.07 -6.09
N ILE A 149 -10.47 -4.72 -6.29
CA ILE A 149 -10.86 -3.72 -7.31
C ILE A 149 -10.58 -2.29 -6.85
N TYR A 150 -10.50 -2.07 -5.54
CA TYR A 150 -10.05 -0.82 -4.92
C TYR A 150 -8.56 -0.89 -4.58
N ASN A 151 -7.81 0.19 -4.78
CA ASN A 151 -6.43 0.25 -4.32
C ASN A 151 -6.38 0.79 -2.89
N LEU A 152 -5.68 0.09 -2.02
CA LEU A 152 -5.57 0.41 -0.61
C LEU A 152 -4.22 0.98 -0.22
N GLY A 153 -3.48 1.47 -1.20
CA GLY A 153 -2.48 2.51 -0.96
C GLY A 153 -3.09 3.85 -0.60
N PHE A 154 -4.42 3.99 -0.71
CA PHE A 154 -5.15 5.13 -0.21
C PHE A 154 -6.50 4.71 0.38
N ILE A 155 -6.81 5.20 1.57
CA ILE A 155 -8.16 5.17 2.13
C ILE A 155 -8.35 6.41 3.01
N ALA A 156 -9.48 7.09 2.86
CA ALA A 156 -9.83 8.23 3.69
C ALA A 156 -11.06 7.91 4.55
N LEU A 157 -10.99 8.27 5.81
CA LEU A 157 -11.93 7.88 6.84
C LEU A 157 -12.34 9.10 7.68
N ALA A 158 -13.57 9.11 8.18
CA ALA A 158 -14.04 10.14 9.10
C ALA A 158 -14.96 9.55 10.19
N ARG A 159 -15.12 10.30 11.29
CA ARG A 159 -16.05 10.03 12.40
C ARG A 159 -16.01 8.56 12.85
N TYR A 160 -14.95 8.21 13.59
CA TYR A 160 -14.66 6.85 14.02
C TYR A 160 -15.88 6.06 14.54
N ASP A 161 -16.75 6.67 15.35
CA ASP A 161 -17.94 6.02 15.91
C ASP A 161 -18.91 5.46 14.84
N LYS A 162 -18.91 6.04 13.64
CA LYS A 162 -19.73 5.59 12.50
C LYS A 162 -19.13 4.43 11.73
N ILE A 163 -17.82 4.22 11.84
CA ILE A 163 -17.08 3.22 11.07
C ILE A 163 -16.33 2.20 11.95
N LYS A 164 -16.46 2.28 13.27
CA LYS A 164 -15.74 1.40 14.20
C LYS A 164 -15.97 -0.09 13.89
N ASP A 165 -17.20 -0.45 13.53
CA ASP A 165 -17.58 -1.85 13.25
C ASP A 165 -16.94 -2.33 11.93
N PHE A 166 -16.80 -1.44 10.94
CA PHE A 166 -16.02 -1.70 9.72
C PHE A 166 -14.54 -1.93 10.05
N ILE A 167 -13.93 -1.04 10.84
CA ILE A 167 -12.52 -1.12 11.21
C ILE A 167 -12.24 -2.39 12.02
N ASP A 168 -13.09 -2.71 12.99
CA ASP A 168 -12.93 -3.91 13.82
C ASP A 168 -13.09 -5.19 13.01
N TRP A 169 -14.10 -5.26 12.13
CA TRP A 169 -14.25 -6.39 11.20
C TRP A 169 -13.03 -6.55 10.29
N TRP A 170 -12.57 -5.46 9.67
CA TRP A 170 -11.44 -5.48 8.73
C TRP A 170 -10.16 -5.88 9.45
N HIS A 171 -9.93 -5.34 10.65
CA HIS A 171 -8.84 -5.73 11.53
C HIS A 171 -8.81 -7.25 11.76
N GLU A 172 -9.91 -7.84 12.23
CA GLU A 172 -9.98 -9.29 12.46
C GLU A 172 -9.70 -10.12 11.19
N ARG A 173 -10.27 -9.70 10.05
CA ARG A 173 -10.09 -10.43 8.79
C ARG A 173 -8.63 -10.41 8.37
N VAL A 174 -7.99 -9.24 8.42
CA VAL A 174 -6.63 -9.07 7.91
C VAL A 174 -5.60 -9.71 8.85
N LEU A 175 -5.74 -9.62 10.17
CA LEU A 175 -4.85 -10.35 11.08
C LEU A 175 -4.91 -11.86 10.86
N LYS A 176 -6.07 -12.38 10.42
CA LYS A 176 -6.29 -13.80 10.17
C LYS A 176 -5.88 -14.25 8.76
N TYR A 177 -6.16 -13.44 7.74
CA TYR A 177 -6.14 -13.84 6.33
C TYR A 177 -5.36 -12.88 5.41
N GLY A 178 -4.62 -11.89 5.95
CA GLY A 178 -3.85 -10.90 5.19
C GLY A 178 -2.61 -11.41 4.46
N PHE A 179 -2.61 -12.65 3.98
CA PHE A 179 -1.50 -13.24 3.25
C PHE A 179 -1.48 -12.79 1.78
N CYS A 180 -0.31 -12.80 1.16
CA CYS A 180 -0.18 -12.87 -0.28
C CYS A 180 -0.16 -14.35 -0.70
N ASP A 181 -1.35 -14.91 -0.88
CA ASP A 181 -1.52 -16.32 -1.29
C ASP A 181 -2.67 -16.44 -2.28
N PHE A 182 -2.34 -16.19 -3.54
CA PHE A 182 -3.32 -16.28 -4.62
C PHE A 182 -3.92 -17.69 -4.80
N SER A 183 -3.26 -18.74 -4.32
CA SER A 183 -3.80 -20.10 -4.43
C SER A 183 -4.98 -20.35 -3.48
N ASN A 184 -5.07 -19.54 -2.42
CA ASN A 184 -6.16 -19.56 -1.44
C ASN A 184 -7.03 -18.30 -1.52
N THR A 185 -6.96 -17.54 -2.63
CA THR A 185 -7.75 -16.31 -2.84
C THR A 185 -7.48 -15.26 -1.75
N MET A 186 -6.22 -15.10 -1.34
CA MET A 186 -5.80 -14.09 -0.37
C MET A 186 -4.84 -13.10 -1.01
N PHE A 187 -5.09 -11.82 -0.77
CA PHE A 187 -4.19 -10.76 -1.15
C PHE A 187 -4.27 -9.60 -0.16
N TYR A 188 -3.37 -9.66 0.84
CA TYR A 188 -3.14 -8.61 1.83
C TYR A 188 -4.46 -8.11 2.47
N ASP A 189 -4.51 -6.81 2.74
CA ASP A 189 -5.60 -6.07 3.34
C ASP A 189 -6.64 -5.59 2.32
N GLN A 190 -6.19 -5.32 1.09
CA GLN A 190 -6.97 -4.70 0.02
C GLN A 190 -8.15 -5.52 -0.48
N LEU A 191 -8.01 -6.85 -0.60
CA LEU A 191 -9.08 -7.69 -1.16
C LEU A 191 -10.39 -7.61 -0.34
N TRP A 192 -10.26 -7.41 0.97
CA TRP A 192 -11.39 -7.30 1.89
C TRP A 192 -12.25 -6.06 1.65
N ILE A 193 -11.66 -5.01 1.07
CA ILE A 193 -12.36 -3.75 0.82
C ILE A 193 -13.37 -3.87 -0.31
N ASN A 194 -13.30 -4.93 -1.13
CA ASN A 194 -14.35 -5.26 -2.10
C ASN A 194 -15.72 -5.46 -1.44
N TYR A 195 -15.77 -5.81 -0.15
CA TYR A 195 -17.03 -5.96 0.60
C TYR A 195 -17.65 -4.64 1.03
N VAL A 196 -16.93 -3.51 0.98
CA VAL A 196 -17.44 -2.23 1.49
C VAL A 196 -18.81 -1.88 0.89
N PRO A 197 -19.00 -1.88 -0.44
CA PRO A 197 -20.29 -1.57 -1.05
C PRO A 197 -21.41 -2.57 -0.76
N ALA A 198 -21.06 -3.77 -0.30
CA ALA A 198 -22.04 -4.83 -0.02
C ALA A 198 -22.47 -4.87 1.45
N MET A 199 -21.69 -4.28 2.37
CA MET A 199 -21.86 -4.43 3.81
C MET A 199 -22.02 -3.11 4.58
N TRP A 200 -21.70 -1.95 3.98
CA TRP A 200 -21.86 -0.64 4.60
C TRP A 200 -22.48 0.36 3.62
N ASP A 201 -23.24 1.34 4.14
CA ASP A 201 -23.90 2.38 3.33
C ASP A 201 -23.15 3.73 3.34
N ASP A 202 -22.26 3.92 4.31
CA ASP A 202 -21.58 5.19 4.56
C ASP A 202 -20.21 5.28 3.87
N TYR A 203 -20.24 5.07 2.55
CA TYR A 203 -19.06 5.09 1.71
C TYR A 203 -19.24 5.97 0.46
N PHE A 204 -18.12 6.29 -0.17
CA PHE A 204 -18.03 6.90 -1.49
C PHE A 204 -16.92 6.24 -2.31
N ILE A 205 -17.23 5.86 -3.55
CA ILE A 205 -16.22 5.37 -4.50
C ILE A 205 -15.81 6.55 -5.39
N LEU A 206 -14.63 7.10 -5.13
CA LEU A 206 -14.10 8.23 -5.87
C LEU A 206 -13.43 7.78 -7.17
N LYS A 207 -14.14 7.93 -8.29
CA LYS A 207 -13.66 7.63 -9.65
C LYS A 207 -12.92 8.80 -10.33
N HIS A 208 -12.29 9.66 -9.53
CA HIS A 208 -11.62 10.87 -10.04
C HIS A 208 -10.20 10.54 -10.55
N PRO A 209 -9.86 10.78 -11.84
CA PRO A 209 -8.58 10.35 -12.42
C PRO A 209 -7.33 10.92 -11.76
N GLY A 210 -7.44 12.09 -11.12
CA GLY A 210 -6.36 12.72 -10.37
C GLY A 210 -5.93 12.00 -9.10
N TYR A 211 -6.74 11.09 -8.56
CA TYR A 211 -6.37 10.27 -7.39
C TYR A 211 -5.92 8.90 -7.84
N ASN A 212 -4.91 8.34 -7.14
CA ASN A 212 -4.48 6.97 -7.36
C ASN A 212 -4.05 6.68 -8.81
N MET A 213 -3.45 7.66 -9.47
CA MET A 213 -2.81 7.44 -10.78
C MET A 213 -1.54 6.60 -10.55
N ALA A 214 -1.37 5.54 -11.33
CA ALA A 214 -0.31 4.56 -11.13
C ALA A 214 -0.07 3.72 -12.39
N ASN A 215 0.89 2.81 -12.33
CA ASN A 215 1.26 1.95 -13.46
C ASN A 215 0.10 1.08 -14.01
N TRP A 216 -0.92 0.74 -13.20
CA TRP A 216 -2.04 -0.12 -13.60
C TRP A 216 -3.18 0.61 -14.33
N ASN A 217 -3.20 1.95 -14.33
CA ASN A 217 -4.26 2.75 -14.97
C ASN A 217 -3.72 3.73 -16.00
N LEU A 218 -2.51 3.49 -16.49
CA LEU A 218 -1.89 4.32 -17.52
C LEU A 218 -2.66 4.31 -18.85
N HIS A 219 -3.45 3.27 -19.14
CA HIS A 219 -4.28 3.21 -20.36
C HIS A 219 -5.41 4.24 -20.39
N GLU A 220 -5.90 4.68 -19.23
CA GLU A 220 -7.01 5.63 -19.10
C GLU A 220 -6.55 7.02 -18.60
N ARG A 221 -5.25 7.20 -18.33
CA ARG A 221 -4.68 8.42 -17.70
C ARG A 221 -3.41 8.89 -18.41
N LEU A 222 -3.53 10.02 -19.07
CA LEU A 222 -2.43 10.77 -19.69
C LEU A 222 -2.04 11.95 -18.80
N LEU A 223 -0.73 12.20 -18.66
CA LEU A 223 -0.21 13.28 -17.86
C LEU A 223 0.20 14.46 -18.74
N THR A 224 -0.06 15.67 -18.27
CA THR A 224 0.45 16.91 -18.85
C THR A 224 1.08 17.73 -17.75
N GLN A 225 2.33 18.15 -17.94
CA GLN A 225 2.99 19.05 -17.00
C GLN A 225 2.50 20.48 -17.22
N THR A 226 2.18 21.17 -16.13
CA THR A 226 1.72 22.56 -16.13
C THR A 226 2.65 23.40 -15.27
N GLY A 227 3.38 24.33 -15.89
CA GLY A 227 4.43 25.09 -15.21
C GLY A 227 5.58 24.19 -14.73
N ASN A 228 6.27 24.60 -13.67
CA ASN A 228 7.44 23.87 -13.18
C ASN A 228 7.06 22.61 -12.38
N ASP A 229 5.98 22.67 -11.59
CA ASP A 229 5.68 21.63 -10.59
C ASP A 229 4.26 21.04 -10.66
N GLY A 230 3.36 21.63 -11.46
CA GLY A 230 1.99 21.17 -11.58
C GLY A 230 1.83 20.05 -12.60
N PHE A 231 0.83 19.21 -12.38
CA PHE A 231 0.46 18.14 -13.31
C PHE A 231 -1.06 18.06 -13.45
N VAL A 232 -1.51 17.82 -14.67
CA VAL A 232 -2.92 17.63 -15.02
C VAL A 232 -3.08 16.26 -15.68
N VAL A 233 -4.11 15.53 -15.26
CA VAL A 233 -4.52 14.23 -15.80
C VAL A 233 -5.66 14.45 -16.80
N ASN A 234 -5.50 13.90 -18.00
CA ASN A 234 -6.46 13.97 -19.10
C ASN A 234 -6.90 15.43 -19.40
N GLU A 235 -5.95 16.38 -19.34
CA GLU A 235 -6.14 17.82 -19.60
C GLU A 235 -7.18 18.55 -18.72
N LYS A 236 -7.79 17.85 -17.76
CA LYS A 236 -8.96 18.35 -17.02
C LYS A 236 -8.79 18.35 -15.51
N PHE A 237 -8.11 17.35 -14.96
CA PHE A 237 -8.09 17.11 -13.52
C PHE A 237 -6.70 17.34 -12.97
N ALA A 238 -6.55 18.10 -11.88
CA ALA A 238 -5.26 18.16 -11.19
C ALA A 238 -4.83 16.75 -10.75
N LEU A 239 -3.55 16.41 -10.94
CA LEU A 239 -2.98 15.22 -10.30
C LEU A 239 -2.94 15.50 -8.80
N ARG A 240 -3.68 14.72 -8.02
CA ARG A 240 -3.70 14.79 -6.56
C ARG A 240 -2.53 14.00 -5.99
N PHE A 241 -2.35 12.77 -6.46
CA PHE A 241 -1.16 11.99 -6.15
C PHE A 241 -0.88 10.91 -7.20
N PHE A 242 0.39 10.52 -7.30
CA PHE A 242 0.83 9.36 -8.08
C PHE A 242 1.37 8.27 -7.16
N HIS A 243 0.99 7.02 -7.41
CA HIS A 243 1.44 5.85 -6.67
C HIS A 243 2.51 5.10 -7.46
N PHE A 244 3.75 5.13 -6.96
CA PHE A 244 4.93 4.53 -7.61
C PHE A 244 5.09 3.03 -7.31
N SER A 245 3.98 2.31 -7.24
CA SER A 245 3.97 0.88 -6.91
C SER A 245 4.88 0.09 -7.86
N GLY A 246 5.83 -0.66 -7.29
CA GLY A 246 6.77 -1.47 -8.05
C GLY A 246 7.88 -0.69 -8.77
N TYR A 247 7.96 0.63 -8.60
CA TYR A 247 9.10 1.43 -9.05
C TYR A 247 10.34 1.13 -8.21
N LYS A 248 11.51 1.18 -8.85
CA LYS A 248 12.80 0.98 -8.18
C LYS A 248 13.73 2.14 -8.49
N TYR A 249 14.10 2.92 -7.47
CA TYR A 249 14.96 4.10 -7.64
C TYR A 249 16.35 3.79 -8.25
N ASN A 250 16.82 2.55 -8.05
CA ASN A 250 18.09 2.02 -8.58
C ASN A 250 17.96 1.38 -9.97
N ASN A 251 16.74 1.30 -10.52
CA ASN A 251 16.47 0.93 -11.91
C ASN A 251 15.60 2.01 -12.58
N PRO A 252 16.14 3.22 -12.80
CA PRO A 252 15.34 4.39 -13.18
C PRO A 252 14.81 4.35 -14.62
N THR A 253 15.18 3.36 -15.42
CA THR A 253 14.74 3.19 -16.81
C THR A 253 13.44 2.40 -16.95
N SER A 254 12.90 1.90 -15.84
CA SER A 254 11.64 1.14 -15.80
C SER A 254 10.58 1.85 -14.95
N ILE A 255 9.33 1.86 -15.43
CA ILE A 255 8.18 2.43 -14.71
C ILE A 255 7.85 1.57 -13.47
N ALA A 256 7.69 0.26 -13.66
CA ALA A 256 7.44 -0.70 -12.59
C ALA A 256 7.92 -2.10 -13.01
N SER A 257 8.37 -2.90 -12.04
CA SER A 257 9.02 -4.19 -12.35
C SER A 257 8.13 -5.26 -12.99
N TYR A 258 6.81 -5.11 -12.92
CA TYR A 258 5.82 -6.07 -13.43
C TYR A 258 5.00 -5.54 -14.62
N LEU A 259 5.22 -4.28 -15.01
CA LEU A 259 4.46 -3.64 -16.07
C LEU A 259 5.01 -4.08 -17.44
N THR A 260 4.14 -4.55 -18.33
CA THR A 260 4.53 -4.98 -19.69
C THR A 260 3.93 -4.12 -20.80
N ARG A 261 2.95 -3.27 -20.48
CA ARG A 261 2.23 -2.46 -21.48
C ARG A 261 2.95 -1.17 -21.88
N TYR A 262 3.64 -0.54 -20.92
CA TYR A 262 4.24 0.78 -21.11
C TYR A 262 5.65 0.84 -20.56
N ASP A 263 6.44 1.70 -21.19
CA ASP A 263 7.77 2.13 -20.80
C ASP A 263 7.88 3.65 -20.97
N PHE A 264 9.05 4.23 -20.71
CA PHE A 264 9.23 5.67 -20.83
C PHE A 264 9.27 6.18 -22.28
N GLU A 265 9.45 5.31 -23.28
CA GLU A 265 9.41 5.72 -24.70
C GLU A 265 7.98 5.82 -25.20
N SER A 266 7.12 4.89 -24.80
CA SER A 266 5.67 4.94 -25.04
C SER A 266 4.94 5.93 -24.13
N ARG A 267 5.50 6.26 -22.97
CA ARG A 267 4.96 7.23 -21.99
C ARG A 267 5.97 8.31 -21.59
N PRO A 268 6.40 9.15 -22.54
CA PRO A 268 7.36 10.22 -22.26
C PRO A 268 6.80 11.26 -21.28
N ASP A 269 5.48 11.40 -21.20
CA ASP A 269 4.78 12.28 -20.26
C ASP A 269 5.07 11.98 -18.78
N LEU A 270 5.47 10.74 -18.47
CA LEU A 270 5.82 10.33 -17.10
C LEU A 270 7.25 10.66 -16.68
N LYS A 271 8.16 10.92 -17.65
CA LYS A 271 9.61 11.06 -17.39
C LYS A 271 9.90 12.11 -16.32
N ASN A 272 9.29 13.28 -16.40
CA ASN A 272 9.54 14.39 -15.47
C ASN A 272 9.05 14.09 -14.05
N LEU A 273 7.88 13.46 -13.92
CA LEU A 273 7.33 13.07 -12.61
C LEU A 273 8.22 12.01 -11.93
N PHE A 274 8.66 10.99 -12.68
CA PHE A 274 9.54 9.95 -12.15
C PHE A 274 10.94 10.48 -11.81
N PHE A 275 11.48 11.40 -12.62
CA PHE A 275 12.73 12.09 -12.32
C PHE A 275 12.61 12.91 -11.02
N LYS A 276 11.53 13.68 -10.87
CA LYS A 276 11.22 14.44 -9.64
C LYS A 276 11.16 13.52 -8.42
N TYR A 277 10.36 12.45 -8.47
CA TYR A 277 10.22 11.51 -7.36
C TYR A 277 11.55 10.86 -6.99
N ARG A 278 12.35 10.41 -7.97
CA ARG A 278 13.67 9.84 -7.71
C ARG A 278 14.61 10.82 -7.01
N ASN A 279 14.60 12.09 -7.39
CA ASN A 279 15.45 13.10 -6.74
C ASN A 279 15.01 13.37 -5.31
N LEU A 280 13.70 13.39 -5.03
CA LEU A 280 13.18 13.49 -3.67
C LEU A 280 13.65 12.31 -2.81
N LEU A 281 13.56 11.08 -3.33
CA LEU A 281 14.06 9.89 -2.62
C LEU A 281 15.57 9.98 -2.32
N LYS A 282 16.36 10.46 -3.27
CA LYS A 282 17.81 10.68 -3.08
C LYS A 282 18.09 11.72 -2.00
N ASN A 283 17.40 12.85 -2.04
CA ASN A 283 17.52 13.90 -1.03
C ASN A 283 17.09 13.41 0.36
N ASN A 284 16.16 12.44 0.41
CA ASN A 284 15.75 11.74 1.62
C ASN A 284 16.64 10.53 1.97
N ASN A 285 17.88 10.49 1.48
CA ASN A 285 18.90 9.49 1.84
C ASN A 285 18.51 8.04 1.56
N ILE A 286 17.72 7.77 0.52
CA ILE A 286 17.27 6.41 0.19
C ILE A 286 18.43 5.40 0.05
N GLU A 287 19.61 5.82 -0.41
CA GLU A 287 20.77 4.92 -0.60
C GLU A 287 21.34 4.34 0.70
N GLN A 288 21.18 5.07 1.81
CA GLN A 288 21.49 4.61 3.15
C GLN A 288 20.29 3.89 3.75
N ILE A 289 19.11 4.54 3.71
CA ILE A 289 17.90 4.08 4.37
C ILE A 289 17.44 2.71 3.83
N SER A 290 17.52 2.48 2.52
CA SER A 290 17.09 1.21 1.92
C SER A 290 17.91 0.00 2.38
N LYS A 291 19.07 0.23 3.02
CA LYS A 291 19.97 -0.79 3.56
C LYS A 291 19.81 -1.01 5.06
N LEU A 292 18.98 -0.20 5.73
CA LEU A 292 18.72 -0.35 7.15
C LEU A 292 18.16 -1.73 7.46
N LYS A 293 18.52 -2.22 8.65
CA LYS A 293 18.07 -3.52 9.13
C LYS A 293 16.57 -3.45 9.42
N VAL A 294 15.85 -4.41 8.86
CA VAL A 294 14.44 -4.62 9.17
C VAL A 294 14.32 -5.69 10.25
N TYR A 295 14.08 -5.30 11.51
CA TYR A 295 14.11 -6.19 12.67
C TYR A 295 13.14 -7.37 12.52
N TYR A 296 11.87 -7.09 12.23
CA TYR A 296 10.82 -8.11 12.14
C TYR A 296 10.99 -9.07 10.95
N PHE A 297 11.72 -8.67 9.91
CA PHE A 297 12.09 -9.57 8.80
C PHE A 297 12.99 -10.71 9.27
N PHE A 298 13.97 -10.42 10.14
CA PHE A 298 14.87 -11.45 10.68
C PHE A 298 14.17 -12.36 11.68
N VAL A 299 13.24 -11.82 12.48
CA VAL A 299 12.40 -12.63 13.38
C VAL A 299 11.58 -13.64 12.57
N ASN A 300 10.89 -13.19 11.53
CA ASN A 300 10.12 -14.08 10.64
C ASN A 300 11.00 -15.17 10.00
N LYS A 301 12.15 -14.79 9.42
CA LYS A 301 13.09 -15.73 8.81
C LYS A 301 13.61 -16.79 9.77
N SER A 302 13.92 -16.41 11.02
CA SER A 302 14.42 -17.35 12.03
C SER A 302 13.42 -18.48 12.33
N VAL A 303 12.12 -18.19 12.22
CA VAL A 303 11.04 -19.18 12.42
C VAL A 303 10.79 -20.01 11.17
N ALA A 304 10.92 -19.44 9.98
CA ALA A 304 10.78 -20.17 8.71
C ALA A 304 11.84 -21.28 8.51
N VAL A 305 13.00 -21.17 9.18
CA VAL A 305 14.06 -22.19 9.19
C VAL A 305 13.66 -23.43 10.00
N PHE A 306 12.68 -23.34 10.92
CA PHE A 306 12.05 -24.53 11.48
C PHE A 306 11.05 -25.07 10.46
N PRO A 307 11.32 -26.23 9.82
CA PRO A 307 10.44 -26.71 8.77
C PRO A 307 9.05 -26.94 9.37
N ARG A 308 8.04 -26.23 8.85
CA ARG A 308 6.65 -26.70 8.96
C ARG A 308 6.68 -28.14 8.48
N LYS A 309 6.59 -29.12 9.40
CA LYS A 309 6.53 -30.54 9.06
C LYS A 309 5.41 -30.66 8.03
N LYS A 310 5.76 -30.80 6.74
CA LYS A 310 4.77 -31.15 5.71
C LYS A 310 4.06 -32.37 6.28
N SER A 311 2.75 -32.27 6.51
CA SER A 311 2.02 -33.36 7.15
C SER A 311 2.36 -34.65 6.40
N LEU A 312 2.61 -35.72 7.13
CA LEU A 312 2.97 -37.02 6.55
C LEU A 312 1.98 -37.37 5.42
N LEU A 313 0.71 -37.03 5.66
CA LEU A 313 -0.40 -37.10 4.71
C LEU A 313 -0.12 -36.44 3.36
N ARG A 314 0.39 -35.20 3.35
CA ARG A 314 0.65 -34.44 2.11
C ARG A 314 1.82 -35.03 1.31
N LYS A 315 2.81 -35.61 1.98
CA LYS A 315 3.89 -36.37 1.33
C LYS A 315 3.38 -37.68 0.73
N ILE A 316 2.49 -38.39 1.45
CA ILE A 316 1.85 -39.63 0.98
C ILE A 316 0.96 -39.35 -0.24
N ILE A 317 0.12 -38.32 -0.19
CA ILE A 317 -0.76 -37.93 -1.30
C ILE A 317 0.06 -37.59 -2.55
N ASN A 318 1.16 -36.84 -2.41
CA ASN A 318 2.01 -36.50 -3.55
C ASN A 318 2.73 -37.72 -4.15
N ARG A 319 3.14 -38.69 -3.32
CA ARG A 319 3.70 -39.96 -3.79
C ARG A 319 2.65 -40.80 -4.53
N LEU A 320 1.43 -40.92 -3.98
CA LEU A 320 0.33 -41.64 -4.62
C LEU A 320 -0.04 -41.02 -5.97
N LYS A 321 -0.13 -39.69 -6.06
CA LYS A 321 -0.37 -38.99 -7.33
C LYS A 321 0.72 -39.26 -8.37
N LYS A 322 1.98 -39.33 -7.94
CA LYS A 322 3.11 -39.65 -8.84
C LYS A 322 3.05 -41.10 -9.33
N ILE A 323 2.73 -42.05 -8.45
CA ILE A 323 2.56 -43.47 -8.80
C ILE A 323 1.38 -43.65 -9.78
N ILE A 324 0.24 -43.03 -9.51
CA ILE A 324 -0.93 -43.07 -10.39
C ILE A 324 -0.59 -42.49 -11.77
N LYS A 325 0.16 -41.39 -11.83
CA LYS A 325 0.60 -40.80 -13.10
C LYS A 325 1.50 -41.76 -13.89
N VAL A 326 2.46 -42.42 -13.24
CA VAL A 326 3.35 -43.41 -13.89
C VAL A 326 2.55 -44.61 -14.40
N LEU A 327 1.59 -45.11 -13.61
CA LEU A 327 0.73 -46.23 -14.02
C LEU A 327 -0.21 -45.90 -15.19
N LEU A 328 -0.69 -44.66 -15.26
CA LEU A 328 -1.61 -44.22 -16.31
C LEU A 328 -0.90 -43.79 -17.60
N THR A 329 0.33 -43.30 -17.52
CA THR A 329 1.03 -42.68 -18.66
C THR A 329 2.30 -43.41 -19.10
N GLY A 330 2.75 -44.42 -18.36
CA GLY A 330 3.93 -45.22 -18.70
C GLY A 330 5.29 -44.50 -18.61
N ASN A 331 5.30 -43.18 -18.40
CA ASN A 331 6.51 -42.39 -18.28
C ASN A 331 6.93 -42.23 -16.82
N VAL A 332 8.17 -42.60 -16.53
CA VAL A 332 8.83 -42.50 -15.21
C VAL A 332 9.21 -41.06 -14.86
#